data_AF-A0A2V9T1X6-F1
#
_entry.id   AF-A0A2V9T1X6-F1
#
_cell.length_a   1.000
_cell.length_b   1.000
_cell.length_c   1.000
_cell.angle_alpha   90.00
_cell.angle_beta   90.00
_cell.angle_gamma   90.00
#
_symmetry.space_group_name_H-M   'P 1'
#
loop_
_entity.id
_entity.type
_entity.pdbx_description
1 polymer ?
#
loop_
_entity_poly.entity_id
_entity_poly.type
_entity_poly.pdbx_seq_one_letter_code
_entity_poly.pdbx_strand_id
1 'polypeptide(L)'
;MSKVTLWMAACALALAIAAYARTADSSTFRGEIADSQCAMNVHSLTRSHQEMLKSKSMGGNSTSCALYCIRYLGGNFVLTTRKHVYHLDNQELAQKFVGMDVKINGTLDAKSETIHINKIESEE
;
A
#
# COMPACT_ATOMS: atom_id res chain seq x y z
N MET A 1 -29.93 -44.29 18.21
CA MET A 1 -29.10 -43.51 17.27
C MET A 1 -27.99 -44.43 16.78
N SER A 2 -28.00 -44.85 15.52
CA SER A 2 -27.06 -45.86 15.04
C SER A 2 -25.66 -45.26 14.88
N LYS A 3 -24.60 -46.01 15.19
CA LYS A 3 -23.21 -45.57 15.10
C LYS A 3 -22.82 -45.03 13.70
N VAL A 4 -23.62 -45.37 12.68
CA VAL A 4 -23.49 -44.93 11.29
C VAL A 4 -23.85 -43.44 11.09
N THR A 5 -24.81 -42.91 11.85
CA THR A 5 -25.19 -41.48 11.73
C THR A 5 -24.15 -40.55 12.38
N LEU A 6 -23.38 -41.05 13.36
CA LEU A 6 -22.33 -40.28 14.02
C LEU A 6 -21.05 -40.16 13.17
N TRP A 7 -20.80 -41.11 12.25
CA TRP A 7 -19.63 -41.08 11.36
C TRP A 7 -19.83 -40.20 10.12
N MET A 8 -21.06 -40.08 9.60
CA MET A 8 -21.37 -39.19 8.47
C MET A 8 -21.28 -37.70 8.84
N ALA A 9 -21.57 -37.33 10.09
CA ALA A 9 -21.48 -35.94 10.56
C ALA A 9 -20.02 -35.47 10.73
N ALA A 10 -19.09 -36.38 11.03
CA ALA A 10 -17.67 -36.05 11.20
C ALA A 10 -16.94 -35.80 9.87
N CYS A 11 -17.32 -36.49 8.79
CA CYS A 11 -16.73 -36.27 7.46
C CYS A 11 -17.19 -34.97 6.80
N ALA A 12 -18.41 -34.48 7.09
CA ALA A 12 -18.92 -33.25 6.51
C ALA A 12 -18.26 -31.98 7.10
N LEU A 13 -17.71 -32.05 8.32
CA LEU A 13 -17.07 -30.91 8.98
C LEU A 13 -15.60 -30.71 8.56
N ALA A 14 -14.93 -31.74 8.04
CA ALA A 14 -13.53 -31.69 7.63
C ALA A 14 -13.30 -31.03 6.25
N LEU A 15 -14.33 -30.94 5.40
CA LEU A 15 -14.23 -30.32 4.06
C LEU A 15 -14.49 -28.80 4.03
N ALA A 16 -14.90 -28.19 5.15
CA ALA A 16 -15.27 -26.78 5.19
C ALA A 16 -14.10 -25.79 5.39
N ILE A 17 -12.88 -26.28 5.63
CA ILE A 17 -11.73 -25.42 6.01
C ILE A 17 -10.81 -25.11 4.80
N ALA A 18 -10.94 -25.81 3.67
CA ALA A 18 -10.03 -25.66 2.53
C ALA A 18 -10.28 -24.44 1.62
N ALA A 19 -11.29 -23.60 1.90
CA ALA A 19 -11.77 -22.59 0.94
C ALA A 19 -11.17 -21.18 1.08
N TYR A 20 -10.23 -20.93 2.01
CA TYR A 20 -9.83 -19.55 2.35
C TYR A 20 -8.45 -19.10 1.85
N ALA A 21 -7.65 -19.98 1.24
CA ALA A 21 -6.38 -19.56 0.64
C ALA A 21 -6.60 -19.11 -0.83
N ARG A 22 -7.22 -17.94 -1.02
CA ARG A 22 -7.12 -17.25 -2.31
C ARG A 22 -5.76 -16.57 -2.35
N THR A 23 -4.81 -17.16 -3.05
CA THR A 23 -3.58 -16.45 -3.44
C THR A 23 -4.01 -15.25 -4.27
N ALA A 24 -3.85 -14.04 -3.73
CA ALA A 24 -4.00 -12.83 -4.52
C ALA A 24 -2.89 -12.83 -5.58
N ASP A 25 -3.26 -12.68 -6.85
CA ASP A 25 -2.28 -12.69 -7.94
C ASP A 25 -1.37 -11.46 -7.83
N SER A 26 -0.05 -11.70 -7.94
CA SER A 26 0.93 -10.61 -7.96
C SER A 26 0.74 -9.75 -9.20
N SER A 27 0.72 -8.44 -9.00
CA SER A 27 0.56 -7.41 -10.03
C SER A 27 1.67 -6.36 -9.94
N THR A 28 1.87 -5.60 -11.01
CA THR A 28 2.79 -4.46 -11.04
C THR A 28 2.03 -3.14 -10.93
N PHE A 29 2.39 -2.33 -9.94
CA PHE A 29 1.85 -0.99 -9.70
C PHE A 29 2.92 0.05 -10.00
N ARG A 30 2.52 1.23 -10.48
CA ARG A 30 3.44 2.30 -10.88
C ARG A 30 3.00 3.65 -10.36
N GLY A 31 3.94 4.45 -9.90
CA GLY A 31 3.68 5.79 -9.34
C GLY A 31 4.84 6.29 -8.50
N GLU A 32 4.63 7.39 -7.79
CA GLU A 32 5.61 7.99 -6.89
C GLU A 32 5.42 7.45 -5.46
N ILE A 33 6.52 7.17 -4.75
CA ILE A 33 6.45 6.98 -3.29
C ILE A 33 6.37 8.35 -2.60
N ALA A 34 5.20 8.69 -2.08
CA ALA A 34 4.92 9.98 -1.45
C ALA A 34 4.48 9.82 0.02
N ASP A 35 4.27 10.93 0.73
CA ASP A 35 3.58 10.93 2.01
C ASP A 35 2.05 10.95 1.84
N SER A 36 1.36 10.34 2.80
CA SER A 36 -0.09 10.26 2.81
C SER A 36 -0.82 11.61 2.82
N GLN A 37 -0.25 12.67 3.41
CA GLN A 37 -0.93 13.95 3.59
C GLN A 37 -0.97 14.74 2.28
N CYS A 38 0.13 14.74 1.53
CA CYS A 38 0.20 15.31 0.20
C CYS A 38 -0.58 14.44 -0.80
N ALA A 39 -0.46 13.11 -0.73
CA ALA A 39 -1.17 12.21 -1.66
C ALA A 39 -2.71 12.22 -1.48
N MET A 40 -3.20 12.36 -0.26
CA MET A 40 -4.64 12.27 0.06
C MET A 40 -5.37 13.63 0.08
N ASN A 41 -4.75 14.69 -0.44
CA ASN A 41 -5.32 16.04 -0.44
C ASN A 41 -5.65 16.56 0.97
N VAL A 42 -4.77 16.30 1.93
CA VAL A 42 -4.83 16.94 3.26
C VAL A 42 -4.16 18.32 3.19
N HIS A 43 -2.99 18.39 2.55
CA HIS A 43 -2.20 19.62 2.39
C HIS A 43 -1.88 19.99 0.92
N SER A 44 -2.37 19.22 -0.06
CA SER A 44 -2.15 19.47 -1.49
C SER A 44 -3.42 19.21 -2.31
N LEU A 45 -3.92 20.25 -2.97
CA LEU A 45 -5.09 20.16 -3.84
C LEU A 45 -4.86 19.25 -5.06
N THR A 46 -3.61 19.15 -5.51
CA THR A 46 -3.22 18.33 -6.66
C THR A 46 -2.83 16.90 -6.32
N ARG A 47 -2.90 16.49 -5.04
CA ARG A 47 -2.42 15.18 -4.57
C ARG A 47 -0.92 14.96 -4.83
N SER A 48 -0.12 16.03 -4.68
CA SER A 48 1.30 16.04 -5.02
C SER A 48 2.10 16.94 -4.08
N HIS A 49 3.42 17.01 -4.25
CA HIS A 49 4.25 17.97 -3.49
C HIS A 49 4.27 19.38 -4.10
N GLN A 50 3.60 19.64 -5.22
CA GLN A 50 3.80 20.86 -6.02
C GLN A 50 3.52 22.15 -5.26
N GLU A 51 2.40 22.24 -4.53
CA GLU A 51 2.02 23.46 -3.81
C GLU A 51 2.93 23.74 -2.62
N MET A 52 3.33 22.68 -1.90
CA MET A 52 4.23 22.78 -0.76
C MET A 52 5.62 23.24 -1.20
N LEU A 53 6.14 22.67 -2.30
CA LEU A 53 7.42 23.08 -2.87
C LEU A 53 7.38 24.50 -3.46
N LYS A 54 6.28 24.88 -4.12
CA LYS A 54 6.10 26.23 -4.65
C LYS A 54 6.01 27.29 -3.55
N SER A 55 5.31 26.99 -2.45
CA SER A 55 5.18 27.90 -1.31
C SER A 55 6.42 27.93 -0.42
N LYS A 56 7.35 26.97 -0.57
CA LYS A 56 8.54 26.79 0.29
C LYS A 56 8.21 26.66 1.77
N SER A 57 7.00 26.20 2.09
CA SER A 57 6.51 26.04 3.46
C SER A 57 7.04 24.77 4.12
N MET A 58 7.46 23.76 3.32
CA MET A 58 7.93 22.48 3.84
C MET A 58 8.79 21.72 2.82
N GLY A 59 9.99 21.30 3.26
CA GLY A 59 10.94 20.57 2.41
C GLY A 59 11.52 21.42 1.27
N GLY A 60 12.55 20.88 0.62
CA GLY A 60 13.18 21.49 -0.58
C GLY A 60 12.87 20.74 -1.89
N ASN A 61 12.40 19.50 -1.80
CA ASN A 61 12.03 18.62 -2.90
C ASN A 61 11.06 17.53 -2.38
N SER A 62 10.49 16.71 -3.27
CA SER A 62 9.54 15.65 -2.90
C SER A 62 10.06 14.74 -1.76
N THR A 63 11.31 14.25 -1.89
CA THR A 63 11.96 13.40 -0.88
C THR A 63 12.00 14.06 0.50
N SER A 64 12.52 15.29 0.58
CA SER A 64 12.66 16.01 1.86
C SER A 64 11.32 16.46 2.44
N CYS A 65 10.33 16.77 1.61
CA CYS A 65 8.96 17.09 2.02
C CYS A 65 8.30 15.86 2.67
N ALA A 66 8.29 14.73 1.96
CA ALA A 66 7.68 13.49 2.44
C ALA A 66 8.37 12.96 3.71
N LEU A 67 9.71 12.98 3.77
CA LEU A 67 10.44 12.58 4.97
C LEU A 67 10.14 13.47 6.18
N TYR A 68 9.98 14.78 5.97
CA TYR A 68 9.58 15.69 7.03
C TYR A 68 8.17 15.37 7.51
N CYS A 69 7.22 15.18 6.59
CA CYS A 69 5.84 14.87 6.90
C CYS A 69 5.72 13.60 7.75
N ILE A 70 6.40 12.52 7.35
CA ILE A 70 6.36 11.25 8.06
C ILE A 70 7.02 11.37 9.43
N ARG A 71 8.18 12.02 9.53
CA ARG A 71 8.93 12.13 10.79
C ARG A 71 8.25 13.00 11.83
N TYR A 72 7.61 14.09 11.42
CA TYR A 72 7.14 15.13 12.35
C TYR A 72 5.62 15.29 12.39
N LEU A 73 4.90 14.82 11.37
CA LEU A 73 3.44 14.99 11.26
C LEU A 73 2.67 13.66 11.31
N GLY A 74 3.37 12.52 11.44
CA GLY A 74 2.75 11.20 11.64
C GLY A 74 2.17 10.58 10.37
N GLY A 75 2.68 10.96 9.20
CA GLY A 75 2.30 10.36 7.92
C GLY A 75 2.83 8.94 7.70
N ASN A 76 2.34 8.29 6.65
CA ASN A 76 2.88 7.03 6.13
C ASN A 76 3.35 7.20 4.68
N PHE A 77 4.28 6.36 4.23
CA PHE A 77 4.61 6.19 2.82
C PHE A 77 3.46 5.50 2.10
N VAL A 78 3.10 6.05 0.95
CA VAL A 78 2.05 5.54 0.06
C VAL A 78 2.56 5.53 -1.37
N LEU A 79 1.95 4.71 -2.23
CA LEU A 79 2.15 4.82 -3.67
C LEU A 79 1.07 5.74 -4.23
N THR A 80 1.44 6.92 -4.70
CA THR A 80 0.52 7.82 -5.41
C THR A 80 0.61 7.61 -6.91
N THR A 81 -0.55 7.40 -7.53
CA THR A 81 -0.71 7.31 -8.98
C THR A 81 -1.57 8.48 -9.46
N ARG A 82 -1.73 8.65 -10.78
CA ARG A 82 -2.60 9.70 -11.33
C ARG A 82 -4.06 9.62 -10.87
N LYS A 83 -4.54 8.44 -10.47
CA LYS A 83 -5.97 8.19 -10.18
C LYS A 83 -6.23 7.67 -8.78
N HIS A 84 -5.21 7.17 -8.10
CA HIS A 84 -5.39 6.37 -6.89
C HIS A 84 -4.17 6.45 -5.98
N VAL A 85 -4.39 6.30 -4.69
CA VAL A 85 -3.34 6.25 -3.66
C VAL A 85 -3.46 4.91 -2.96
N TYR A 86 -2.39 4.12 -2.96
CA TYR A 86 -2.35 2.83 -2.30
C TYR A 86 -1.55 2.92 -1.00
N HIS A 87 -2.05 2.26 0.04
CA HIS A 87 -1.28 1.98 1.24
C HIS A 87 -0.19 0.96 0.95
N LEU A 88 0.89 1.01 1.72
CA LEU A 88 2.03 0.12 1.58
C LEU A 88 2.28 -0.57 2.92
N ASP A 89 2.39 -1.90 2.92
CA ASP A 89 2.63 -2.65 4.16
C ASP A 89 4.08 -2.52 4.64
N ASN A 90 5.04 -2.49 3.71
CA ASN A 90 6.47 -2.42 3.99
C ASN A 90 7.00 -0.98 3.91
N GLN A 91 6.75 -0.21 4.97
CA GLN A 91 7.15 1.19 5.11
C GLN A 91 8.69 1.38 5.08
N GLU A 92 9.45 0.45 5.67
CA GLU A 92 10.92 0.51 5.68
C GLU A 92 11.51 0.37 4.27
N LEU A 93 10.94 -0.52 3.45
CA LEU A 93 11.35 -0.65 2.06
C LEU A 93 10.94 0.57 1.24
N ALA A 94 9.69 1.05 1.41
CA ALA A 94 9.18 2.23 0.73
C ALA A 94 10.03 3.48 0.99
N GLN A 95 10.51 3.67 2.23
CA GLN A 95 11.36 4.79 2.61
C GLN A 95 12.61 4.95 1.72
N LYS A 96 13.19 3.84 1.24
CA LYS A 96 14.38 3.87 0.38
C LYS A 96 14.12 4.49 -0.99
N PHE A 97 12.86 4.58 -1.40
CA PHE A 97 12.41 5.07 -2.70
C PHE A 97 11.59 6.36 -2.62
N VAL A 98 11.58 7.03 -1.46
CA VAL A 98 10.75 8.23 -1.24
C VAL A 98 11.07 9.36 -2.22
N GLY A 99 10.02 9.89 -2.84
CA GLY A 99 10.06 10.94 -3.87
C GLY A 99 10.53 10.44 -5.24
N MET A 100 10.66 9.12 -5.44
CA MET A 100 10.99 8.52 -6.74
C MET A 100 9.74 7.91 -7.39
N ASP A 101 9.71 7.94 -8.71
CA ASP A 101 8.82 7.07 -9.50
C ASP A 101 9.33 5.63 -9.45
N VAL A 102 8.42 4.67 -9.23
CA VAL A 102 8.76 3.27 -9.01
C VAL A 102 7.81 2.29 -9.70
N LYS A 103 8.29 1.06 -9.89
CA LYS A 103 7.51 -0.16 -10.10
C LYS A 103 7.46 -0.95 -8.81
N ILE A 104 6.25 -1.22 -8.31
CA ILE A 104 6.03 -2.14 -7.20
C ILE A 104 5.45 -3.43 -7.75
N ASN A 105 6.15 -4.55 -7.53
CA ASN A 105 5.56 -5.87 -7.70
C ASN A 105 5.01 -6.34 -6.35
N GLY A 106 3.74 -6.71 -6.30
CA GLY A 106 3.07 -7.05 -5.05
C GLY A 106 1.64 -7.54 -5.25
N THR A 107 0.94 -7.80 -4.17
CA THR A 107 -0.48 -8.18 -4.20
C THR A 107 -1.34 -7.08 -3.57
N LEU A 108 -2.52 -6.82 -4.13
CA LEU A 108 -3.42 -5.80 -3.60
C LEU A 108 -4.47 -6.43 -2.69
N ASP A 109 -4.50 -6.02 -1.42
CA ASP A 109 -5.70 -6.17 -0.61
C ASP A 109 -6.71 -5.09 -1.00
N ALA A 110 -7.70 -5.49 -1.80
CA ALA A 110 -8.73 -4.58 -2.31
C ALA A 110 -9.64 -4.00 -1.20
N LYS A 111 -9.68 -4.61 -0.01
CA LYS A 111 -10.51 -4.11 1.09
C LYS A 111 -9.85 -2.93 1.81
N SER A 112 -8.53 -3.00 1.98
CA SER A 112 -7.74 -1.98 2.67
C SER A 112 -6.97 -1.06 1.73
N GLU A 113 -7.04 -1.30 0.42
CA GLU A 113 -6.26 -0.62 -0.61
C GLU A 113 -4.74 -0.67 -0.33
N THR A 114 -4.30 -1.76 0.34
CA THR A 114 -2.91 -1.98 0.72
C THR A 114 -2.22 -2.89 -0.29
N ILE A 115 -1.10 -2.43 -0.83
CA ILE A 115 -0.19 -3.28 -1.60
C ILE A 115 0.74 -3.99 -0.63
N HIS A 116 0.69 -5.31 -0.65
CA HIS A 116 1.70 -6.17 -0.05
C HIS A 116 2.92 -6.24 -0.96
N ILE A 117 4.00 -5.57 -0.54
CA ILE A 117 5.16 -5.34 -1.40
C ILE A 117 6.04 -6.60 -1.45
N ASN A 118 6.27 -7.13 -2.65
CA ASN A 118 7.29 -8.13 -2.90
C ASN A 118 8.62 -7.49 -3.33
N LYS A 119 8.57 -6.48 -4.19
CA LYS A 119 9.76 -5.78 -4.72
C LYS A 119 9.42 -4.34 -5.14
N ILE A 120 10.36 -3.42 -4.93
CA ILE A 120 10.32 -2.06 -5.48
C ILE A 120 11.56 -1.85 -6.36
N GLU A 121 11.36 -1.23 -7.51
CA GLU A 121 12.41 -0.80 -8.44
C GLU A 121 12.13 0.64 -8.88
N SER A 122 13.17 1.48 -8.99
CA SER A 122 13.02 2.82 -9.53
C SER A 122 12.67 2.76 -11.03
N GLU A 123 11.82 3.68 -11.47
CA GLU A 123 11.68 4.02 -12.88
C GLU A 123 12.61 5.21 -13.16
N GLU A 124 13.73 4.95 -13.86
CA GLU A 124 14.57 6.01 -14.43
C GLU A 124 13.89 6.71 -15.61
#